data_AF-A0A2Z6Q3S3-F1
#
_entry.id   AF-A0A2Z6Q3S3-F1
#
_cell.length_a   1.000
_cell.length_b   1.000
_cell.length_c   1.000
_cell.angle_alpha   90.00
_cell.angle_beta   90.00
_cell.angle_gamma   90.00
#
_symmetry.space_group_name_H-M   'P 1'
#
loop_
_entity.id
_entity.type
_entity.pdbx_description
1 polymer ?
#
loop_
_entity_poly.entity_id
_entity_poly.type
_entity_poly.pdbx_seq_one_letter_code
_entity_poly.pdbx_strand_id
1 'polypeptide(L)'
;MKERNTDGIESSICPRCEKEEETWEHIWKCEENEISLRNTIEDAIYLKCEVLEKEGKNEKVEIIKDILSPFTEILFGDSIILIRKTREWELLRGIFNNKFNDITKKKEEQLIIKELWGAIYDHIKNTIWIKRCNTVIAIEKDKGISKTDKRRRVEETEIDKGNKKKKTKTKENQENQKTKTENKIKLVTRDKLIGITTKGSINNNWYTTMKID
;
A
#
# COMPACT_ATOMS: atom_id res chain seq x y z
N MET A 1 14.24 4.58 -25.08
CA MET A 1 13.17 4.70 -24.07
C MET A 1 13.16 6.16 -23.62
N LYS A 2 12.11 6.95 -23.89
CA LYS A 2 12.02 8.31 -23.31
C LYS A 2 11.71 8.16 -21.83
N GLU A 3 12.59 8.68 -20.98
CA GLU A 3 12.33 8.81 -19.54
C GLU A 3 11.11 9.69 -19.31
N ARG A 4 10.32 9.34 -18.31
CA ARG A 4 9.12 10.08 -17.93
C ARG A 4 9.58 11.30 -17.16
N ASN A 5 9.56 12.48 -17.77
CA ASN A 5 9.67 13.71 -17.00
C ASN A 5 8.45 13.83 -16.07
N THR A 6 8.70 14.04 -14.79
CA THR A 6 7.67 14.37 -13.80
C THR A 6 7.42 15.86 -13.87
N ASP A 7 6.33 16.26 -14.53
CA ASP A 7 5.90 17.66 -14.57
C ASP A 7 5.81 18.20 -13.12
N GLY A 8 6.72 19.13 -12.78
CA GLY A 8 6.77 19.84 -11.50
C GLY A 8 7.61 19.22 -10.36
N ILE A 9 8.21 18.03 -10.52
CA ILE A 9 9.13 17.47 -9.50
C ILE A 9 10.55 17.50 -10.07
N GLU A 10 11.37 18.42 -9.57
CA GLU A 10 12.72 18.70 -10.08
C GLU A 10 13.83 17.96 -9.31
N SER A 11 13.51 17.39 -8.15
CA SER A 11 14.47 16.73 -7.27
C SER A 11 14.00 15.33 -6.90
N SER A 12 14.94 14.37 -6.87
CA SER A 12 14.72 13.04 -6.31
C SER A 12 14.85 13.01 -4.79
N ILE A 13 15.22 14.12 -4.14
CA ILE A 13 15.36 14.24 -2.69
C ILE A 13 13.97 14.24 -2.04
N CYS A 14 13.86 13.57 -0.88
CA CYS A 14 12.68 13.57 -0.05
C CYS A 14 12.20 15.00 0.26
N PRO A 15 10.97 15.37 -0.13
CA PRO A 15 10.46 16.72 0.08
C PRO A 15 10.17 17.02 1.56
N ARG A 16 10.17 16.01 2.44
CA ARG A 16 9.91 16.19 3.88
C ARG A 16 11.19 16.48 4.65
N CYS A 17 12.20 15.60 4.53
CA CYS A 17 13.44 15.77 5.29
C CYS A 17 14.49 16.57 4.52
N GLU A 18 14.40 16.66 3.19
CA GLU A 18 15.34 17.36 2.31
C GLU A 18 16.81 16.86 2.40
N LYS A 19 17.03 15.67 2.98
CA LYS A 19 18.38 15.11 3.22
C LYS A 19 18.74 13.90 2.37
N GLU A 20 17.81 12.98 2.14
CA GLU A 20 18.04 11.72 1.43
C GLU A 20 17.18 11.62 0.16
N GLU A 21 17.60 10.77 -0.79
CA GLU A 21 16.78 10.42 -1.95
C GLU A 21 15.45 9.75 -1.50
N GLU A 22 14.34 10.16 -2.11
CA GLU A 22 13.01 9.63 -1.82
C GLU A 22 12.78 8.26 -2.47
N THR A 23 13.46 7.26 -1.91
CA THR A 23 13.23 5.87 -2.27
C THR A 23 11.99 5.31 -1.57
N TRP A 24 11.45 4.20 -2.10
CA TRP A 24 10.37 3.48 -1.42
C TRP A 24 10.72 3.11 0.02
N GLU A 25 11.98 2.78 0.29
CA GLU A 25 12.44 2.45 1.63
C GLU A 25 12.51 3.69 2.52
N HIS A 26 13.06 4.78 1.99
CA HIS A 26 13.17 6.05 2.70
C HIS A 26 11.80 6.52 3.22
N ILE A 27 10.73 6.39 2.43
CA ILE A 27 9.37 6.80 2.85
C ILE A 27 8.98 6.21 4.22
N TRP A 28 9.34 4.96 4.50
CA TRP A 28 8.95 4.26 5.72
C TRP A 28 9.92 4.48 6.89
N LYS A 29 11.18 4.83 6.61
CA LYS A 29 12.22 5.08 7.63
C LYS A 29 12.60 6.55 7.79
N CYS A 30 11.93 7.45 7.07
CA CYS A 30 12.19 8.88 7.08
C CYS A 30 12.13 9.41 8.51
N GLU A 31 13.12 10.21 8.92
CA GLU A 31 13.19 10.78 10.27
C GLU A 31 11.97 11.66 10.60
N GLU A 32 11.41 12.33 9.60
CA GLU A 32 10.19 13.15 9.71
C GLU A 32 8.95 12.33 10.06
N ASN A 33 9.01 11.00 10.01
CA ASN A 33 7.94 10.15 10.52
C ASN A 33 7.85 10.23 12.05
N GLU A 34 8.90 10.66 12.74
CA GLU A 34 9.00 10.78 14.21
C GLU A 34 8.85 9.45 14.98
N ILE A 35 8.50 8.37 14.28
CA ILE A 35 8.27 7.04 14.81
C ILE A 35 8.92 6.00 13.89
N SER A 36 9.52 4.98 14.51
CA SER A 36 10.07 3.84 13.77
C SER A 36 8.94 2.91 13.30
N LEU A 37 9.20 2.16 12.24
CA LEU A 37 8.25 1.14 11.77
C LEU A 37 7.93 0.10 12.87
N ARG A 38 8.94 -0.31 13.64
CA ARG A 38 8.78 -1.29 14.71
C ARG A 38 7.92 -0.76 15.86
N ASN A 39 8.17 0.47 16.30
CA ASN A 39 7.34 1.11 17.33
C ASN A 39 5.90 1.26 16.83
N THR A 40 5.71 1.61 15.56
CA THR A 40 4.37 1.70 14.96
C THR A 40 3.64 0.35 14.95
N ILE A 41 4.36 -0.76 14.76
CA ILE A 41 3.80 -2.11 14.85
C ILE A 41 3.41 -2.45 16.29
N GLU A 42 4.29 -2.17 17.25
CA GLU A 42 4.04 -2.40 18.68
C GLU A 42 2.84 -1.59 19.19
N ASP A 43 2.76 -0.31 18.82
CA ASP A 43 1.64 0.57 19.11
C ASP A 43 0.34 0.02 18.53
N ALA A 44 0.36 -0.50 17.30
CA ALA A 44 -0.83 -1.09 16.68
C ALA A 44 -1.32 -2.33 17.43
N ILE A 45 -0.41 -3.17 17.91
CA ILE A 45 -0.73 -4.36 18.70
C ILE A 45 -1.35 -3.93 20.04
N TYR A 46 -0.73 -2.97 20.72
CA TYR A 46 -1.23 -2.41 21.97
C TYR A 46 -2.65 -1.84 21.81
N LEU A 47 -2.86 -0.96 20.83
CA LEU A 47 -4.17 -0.36 20.54
C LEU A 47 -5.22 -1.40 20.19
N LYS A 48 -4.84 -2.46 19.45
CA LYS A 48 -5.76 -3.55 19.12
C LYS A 48 -6.20 -4.30 20.38
N CYS A 49 -5.29 -4.60 21.30
CA CYS A 49 -5.62 -5.21 22.58
C CYS A 49 -6.52 -4.30 23.43
N GLU A 50 -6.17 -3.02 23.56
CA GLU A 50 -6.95 -2.04 24.34
C GLU A 50 -8.40 -1.92 23.83
N VAL A 51 -8.60 -1.91 22.50
CA VAL A 51 -9.94 -1.91 21.89
C VAL A 51 -10.70 -3.18 22.24
N LEU A 52 -10.06 -4.35 22.16
CA LEU A 52 -10.72 -5.63 22.48
C LEU A 52 -11.08 -5.74 23.97
N GLU A 53 -10.24 -5.23 24.87
CA GLU A 53 -10.51 -5.17 26.31
C GLU A 53 -11.73 -4.28 26.59
N LYS A 54 -11.80 -3.09 25.97
CA LYS A 54 -12.96 -2.19 26.08
C LYS A 54 -14.25 -2.82 25.53
N GLU A 55 -14.13 -3.68 24.52
CA GLU A 55 -15.25 -4.45 23.96
C GLU A 55 -15.61 -5.70 24.78
N GLY A 56 -14.91 -5.98 25.88
CA GLY A 56 -15.11 -7.17 26.72
C GLY A 56 -14.66 -8.49 26.07
N LYS A 57 -13.84 -8.45 25.01
CA LYS A 57 -13.39 -9.61 24.25
C LYS A 57 -12.08 -10.19 24.80
N ASN A 58 -12.06 -10.45 26.11
CA ASN A 58 -10.85 -10.87 26.83
C ASN A 58 -10.25 -12.18 26.27
N GLU A 59 -11.08 -13.12 25.80
CA GLU A 59 -10.59 -14.35 25.17
C GLU A 59 -9.73 -14.07 23.92
N LYS A 60 -10.14 -13.09 23.08
CA LYS A 60 -9.33 -12.69 21.92
C LYS A 60 -7.99 -12.06 22.34
N VAL A 61 -7.98 -11.33 23.45
CA VAL A 61 -6.77 -10.69 23.98
C VAL A 61 -5.78 -11.74 24.46
N GLU A 62 -6.24 -12.76 25.20
CA GLU A 62 -5.40 -13.87 25.63
C GLU A 62 -4.84 -14.65 24.44
N ILE A 63 -5.67 -14.94 23.43
CA ILE A 63 -5.19 -15.55 22.18
C ILE A 63 -4.10 -14.69 21.52
N ILE A 64 -4.28 -13.37 21.44
CA ILE A 64 -3.28 -12.45 20.88
C ILE A 64 -1.96 -12.53 21.66
N LYS A 65 -2.02 -12.54 22.99
CA LYS A 65 -0.82 -12.66 23.85
C LYS A 65 -0.09 -13.98 23.59
N ASP A 66 -0.83 -15.09 23.49
CA ASP A 66 -0.26 -16.42 23.26
C ASP A 66 0.45 -16.52 21.90
N ILE A 67 -0.10 -15.89 20.85
CA ILE A 67 0.49 -15.92 19.50
C ILE A 67 1.56 -14.82 19.27
N LEU A 68 1.75 -13.89 20.21
CA LEU A 68 2.54 -12.68 19.95
C LEU A 68 4.01 -12.98 19.66
N SER A 69 4.63 -13.88 20.43
CA SER A 69 6.03 -14.30 20.20
C SER A 69 6.20 -14.93 18.82
N PRO A 70 5.48 -16.01 18.44
CA PRO A 70 5.65 -16.61 17.12
C PRO A 70 5.25 -15.65 15.98
N PHE A 71 4.25 -14.78 16.19
CA PHE A 71 3.86 -13.76 15.21
C PHE A 71 5.00 -12.77 14.94
N THR A 72 5.61 -12.21 15.99
CA THR A 72 6.71 -11.24 15.87
C THR A 72 7.98 -11.88 15.31
N GLU A 73 8.30 -13.12 15.69
CA GLU A 73 9.39 -13.91 15.09
C GLU A 73 9.23 -14.08 13.58
N ILE A 74 8.01 -14.39 13.12
CA ILE A 74 7.73 -14.47 11.69
C ILE A 74 7.87 -13.09 11.05
N LEU A 75 7.27 -12.06 11.62
CA LEU A 75 7.23 -10.71 11.04
C LEU A 75 8.63 -10.08 10.93
N PHE A 76 9.47 -10.24 11.94
CA PHE A 76 10.82 -9.66 11.98
C PHE A 76 11.90 -10.57 11.42
N GLY A 77 11.58 -11.82 11.08
CA GLY A 77 12.50 -12.71 10.38
C GLY A 77 12.72 -12.32 8.92
N ASP A 78 13.68 -12.99 8.27
CA ASP A 78 14.08 -12.70 6.90
C ASP A 78 12.97 -13.00 5.88
N SER A 79 12.79 -12.07 4.95
CA SER A 79 11.94 -12.22 3.79
C SER A 79 12.60 -13.11 2.74
N ILE A 80 11.82 -14.04 2.21
CA ILE A 80 12.25 -14.90 1.09
C ILE A 80 12.07 -14.16 -0.24
N ILE A 81 11.08 -13.28 -0.32
CA ILE A 81 10.72 -12.55 -1.56
C ILE A 81 11.43 -11.20 -1.69
N LEU A 82 11.85 -10.59 -0.57
CA LEU A 82 12.60 -9.35 -0.52
C LEU A 82 14.00 -9.63 0.01
N ILE A 83 14.94 -9.82 -0.91
CA ILE A 83 16.34 -10.14 -0.59
C ILE A 83 16.90 -9.10 0.39
N ARG A 84 17.52 -9.57 1.49
CA ARG A 84 18.13 -8.75 2.55
C ARG A 84 17.13 -7.82 3.28
N LYS A 85 15.85 -8.18 3.30
CA LYS A 85 14.80 -7.47 4.06
C LYS A 85 14.09 -8.44 5.00
N THR A 86 13.47 -7.89 6.02
CA THR A 86 12.59 -8.59 6.97
C THR A 86 11.15 -8.70 6.41
N ARG A 87 10.32 -9.57 6.98
CA ARG A 87 8.93 -9.78 6.52
C ARG A 87 7.98 -8.61 6.84
N GLU A 88 8.36 -7.71 7.74
CA GLU A 88 7.65 -6.43 7.93
C GLU A 88 7.60 -5.60 6.64
N TRP A 89 8.57 -5.76 5.74
CA TRP A 89 8.52 -5.14 4.40
C TRP A 89 7.52 -5.83 3.46
N GLU A 90 7.21 -7.10 3.67
CA GLU A 90 6.12 -7.79 2.97
C GLU A 90 4.77 -7.22 3.42
N LEU A 91 4.61 -7.00 4.73
CA LEU A 91 3.46 -6.31 5.33
C LEU A 91 3.26 -4.92 4.72
N LEU A 92 4.33 -4.11 4.60
CA LEU A 92 4.27 -2.78 3.95
C LEU A 92 3.81 -2.83 2.49
N ARG A 93 4.02 -3.96 1.80
CA ARG A 93 3.54 -4.18 0.42
C ARG A 93 2.13 -4.79 0.37
N GLY A 94 1.50 -5.02 1.52
CA GLY A 94 0.19 -5.66 1.63
C GLY A 94 0.24 -7.16 1.30
N ILE A 95 1.40 -7.81 1.47
CA ILE A 95 1.58 -9.23 1.18
C ILE A 95 1.41 -10.01 2.49
N PHE A 96 0.37 -10.85 2.55
CA PHE A 96 0.15 -11.72 3.70
C PHE A 96 1.05 -12.95 3.63
N ASN A 97 1.81 -13.22 4.69
CA ASN A 97 2.70 -14.37 4.74
C ASN A 97 1.96 -15.62 5.24
N ASN A 98 1.93 -16.69 4.43
CA ASN A 98 1.21 -17.92 4.78
C ASN A 98 1.74 -18.60 6.05
N LYS A 99 3.00 -18.35 6.46
CA LYS A 99 3.56 -18.88 7.72
C LYS A 99 2.78 -18.45 8.96
N PHE A 100 2.07 -17.33 8.90
CA PHE A 100 1.18 -16.92 9.98
C PHE A 100 0.05 -17.93 10.23
N ASN A 101 -0.40 -18.66 9.20
CA ASN A 101 -1.40 -19.71 9.38
C ASN A 101 -0.82 -20.97 10.06
N ASP A 102 0.50 -21.12 10.09
CA ASP A 102 1.18 -22.27 10.70
C ASP A 102 1.37 -22.08 12.22
N ILE A 103 1.15 -20.87 12.75
CA ILE A 103 1.20 -20.59 14.20
C ILE A 103 0.21 -21.46 14.96
N THR A 104 -0.98 -21.69 14.38
CA THR A 104 -2.07 -22.43 15.00
C THR A 104 -2.90 -23.20 13.98
N LYS A 105 -3.39 -24.37 14.40
CA LYS A 105 -4.32 -25.19 13.61
C LYS A 105 -5.78 -24.78 13.79
N LYS A 106 -6.10 -23.97 14.81
CA LYS A 106 -7.48 -23.55 15.08
C LYS A 106 -7.88 -22.43 14.13
N LYS A 107 -8.98 -22.63 13.38
CA LYS A 107 -9.48 -21.65 12.40
C LYS A 107 -9.85 -20.31 13.03
N GLU A 108 -10.36 -20.32 14.26
CA GLU A 108 -10.74 -19.12 15.00
C GLU A 108 -9.52 -18.26 15.36
N GLU A 109 -8.44 -18.89 15.84
CA GLU A 109 -7.18 -18.20 16.13
C GLU A 109 -6.51 -17.68 14.84
N GLN A 110 -6.59 -18.42 13.72
CA GLN A 110 -6.14 -17.94 12.41
C GLN A 110 -6.90 -16.69 11.93
N LEU A 111 -8.20 -16.58 12.24
CA LEU A 111 -8.97 -15.36 11.97
C LEU A 111 -8.46 -14.19 12.82
N ILE A 112 -8.16 -14.43 14.10
CA ILE A 112 -7.60 -13.41 15.01
C ILE A 112 -6.22 -12.95 14.51
N ILE A 113 -5.37 -13.85 14.03
CA ILE A 113 -4.08 -13.51 13.40
C ILE A 113 -4.28 -12.58 12.20
N LYS A 114 -5.26 -12.85 11.34
CA LYS A 114 -5.57 -12.00 10.18
C LYS A 114 -6.13 -10.65 10.60
N GLU A 115 -7.00 -10.61 11.62
CA GLU A 115 -7.52 -9.38 12.21
C GLU A 115 -6.38 -8.52 12.78
N LEU A 116 -5.43 -9.14 13.49
CA LEU A 116 -4.26 -8.47 14.05
C LEU A 116 -3.35 -7.93 12.94
N TRP A 117 -3.00 -8.76 11.96
CA TRP A 117 -2.19 -8.33 10.80
C TRP A 117 -2.83 -7.15 10.06
N GLY A 118 -4.14 -7.20 9.85
CA GLY A 118 -4.90 -6.11 9.22
C GLY A 118 -4.86 -4.82 10.05
N ALA A 119 -5.05 -4.93 11.36
CA ALA A 119 -4.98 -3.80 12.28
C ALA A 119 -3.59 -3.13 12.25
N ILE A 120 -2.52 -3.93 12.23
CA ILE A 120 -1.14 -3.43 12.12
C ILE A 120 -0.94 -2.70 10.78
N TYR A 121 -1.34 -3.31 9.66
CA TYR A 121 -1.22 -2.70 8.34
C TYR A 121 -1.95 -1.35 8.26
N ASP A 122 -3.19 -1.30 8.71
CA ASP A 122 -4.01 -0.08 8.69
C ASP A 122 -3.41 0.99 9.59
N HIS A 123 -2.90 0.62 10.78
CA HIS A 123 -2.24 1.56 11.68
C HIS A 123 -0.98 2.16 11.04
N ILE A 124 -0.09 1.35 10.46
CA ILE A 124 1.11 1.83 9.75
C ILE A 124 0.72 2.79 8.63
N LYS A 125 -0.30 2.44 7.84
CA LYS A 125 -0.78 3.28 6.74
C LYS A 125 -1.30 4.62 7.25
N ASN A 126 -2.08 4.63 8.33
CA ASN A 126 -2.65 5.85 8.91
C ASN A 126 -1.57 6.73 9.55
N THR A 127 -0.62 6.12 10.27
CA THR A 127 0.42 6.81 11.02
C THR A 127 1.51 7.37 10.11
N ILE A 128 1.96 6.60 9.12
CA ILE A 128 3.09 6.99 8.27
C ILE A 128 2.61 7.44 6.89
N TRP A 129 1.97 6.54 6.13
CA TRP A 129 1.71 6.78 4.71
C TRP A 129 0.75 7.96 4.47
N ILE A 130 -0.37 8.00 5.18
CA ILE A 130 -1.39 9.04 5.01
C ILE A 130 -0.86 10.39 5.52
N LYS A 131 -0.20 10.43 6.68
CA LYS A 131 0.44 11.65 7.18
C LYS A 131 1.46 12.18 6.17
N ARG A 132 2.36 11.32 5.67
CA ARG A 132 3.32 11.66 4.61
C ARG A 132 2.62 12.24 3.38
N CYS A 133 1.59 11.57 2.87
CA CYS A 133 0.85 12.05 1.71
C CYS A 133 0.27 13.45 1.92
N ASN A 134 -0.32 13.72 3.08
CA ASN A 134 -0.90 15.02 3.40
C ASN A 134 0.19 16.10 3.49
N THR A 135 1.31 15.82 4.13
CA THR A 135 2.46 16.75 4.22
C THR A 135 3.02 17.06 2.84
N VAL A 136 3.24 16.05 1.99
CA VAL A 136 3.73 16.26 0.62
C VAL A 136 2.75 17.08 -0.21
N ILE A 137 1.44 16.84 -0.08
CA ILE A 137 0.42 17.66 -0.76
C ILE A 137 0.48 19.12 -0.32
N ALA A 138 0.76 19.40 0.97
CA ALA A 138 0.92 20.76 1.46
C ALA A 138 2.16 21.43 0.86
N ILE A 139 3.32 20.78 0.92
CA ILE A 139 4.58 21.28 0.35
C ILE A 139 4.43 21.58 -1.15
N GLU A 140 3.75 20.71 -1.89
CA GLU A 140 3.52 20.90 -3.32
C GLU A 140 2.59 22.08 -3.61
N LYS A 141 1.54 22.27 -2.81
CA LYS A 141 0.66 23.44 -2.94
C LYS A 141 1.42 24.75 -2.71
N ASP A 142 2.32 24.78 -1.74
CA ASP A 142 3.15 25.95 -1.45
C ASP A 142 4.11 26.26 -2.62
N LYS A 143 4.52 25.23 -3.37
CA LYS A 143 5.28 25.35 -4.62
C LYS A 143 4.39 25.63 -5.85
N GLY A 144 3.10 25.83 -5.67
CA GLY A 144 2.14 26.07 -6.75
C GLY A 144 1.81 24.83 -7.60
N ILE A 145 2.23 23.64 -7.18
CA ILE A 145 2.01 22.38 -7.91
C ILE A 145 0.66 21.80 -7.50
N SER A 146 -0.20 21.58 -8.49
CA SER A 146 -1.53 21.01 -8.32
C SER A 146 -1.62 19.58 -8.86
N LYS A 147 -2.71 18.89 -8.52
CA LYS A 147 -3.00 17.55 -9.06
C LYS A 147 -3.11 17.54 -10.59
N THR A 148 -3.46 18.66 -11.22
CA THR A 148 -3.56 18.76 -12.68
C THR A 148 -2.20 18.83 -13.36
N ASP A 149 -1.20 19.38 -12.68
CA ASP A 149 0.17 19.48 -13.23
C ASP A 149 0.84 18.11 -13.28
N LYS A 150 0.50 17.23 -12.34
CA LYS A 150 0.98 15.84 -12.30
C LYS A 150 0.29 14.88 -13.29
N ARG A 151 -0.76 15.33 -14.00
CA ARG A 151 -1.47 14.49 -14.97
C ARG A 151 -0.70 14.52 -16.28
N ARG A 152 -0.31 13.33 -16.77
CA ARG A 152 0.35 13.12 -18.07
C ARG A 152 -0.33 13.96 -19.16
N ARG A 153 0.36 14.98 -19.67
CA ARG A 153 0.06 15.51 -21.00
C ARG A 153 0.76 14.60 -22.01
N VAL A 154 0.02 14.08 -22.98
CA VAL A 154 0.66 13.52 -24.17
C VAL A 154 1.21 14.72 -24.91
N GLU A 155 2.53 14.79 -25.12
CA GLU A 155 3.09 15.75 -26.08
C GLU A 155 2.41 15.49 -27.42
N GLU A 156 1.55 16.42 -27.87
CA GLU A 156 1.07 16.41 -29.25
C GLU A 156 2.31 16.66 -30.12
N THR A 157 2.86 15.59 -30.70
CA THR A 157 3.77 15.73 -31.83
C THR A 157 3.02 16.50 -32.93
N GLU A 158 3.68 17.46 -33.58
CA GLU A 158 3.10 18.44 -34.52
C GLU A 158 2.27 17.87 -35.69
N ILE A 159 2.23 16.54 -35.83
CA ILE A 159 1.47 15.78 -36.82
C ILE A 159 -0.06 15.90 -36.59
N ASP A 160 -0.54 16.25 -35.39
CA ASP A 160 -1.98 16.18 -35.06
C ASP A 160 -2.75 17.52 -35.20
N LYS A 161 -2.17 18.54 -35.86
CA LYS A 161 -2.87 19.81 -36.13
C LYS A 161 -3.96 19.72 -37.21
N GLY A 162 -4.18 18.55 -37.82
CA GLY A 162 -5.00 18.39 -39.03
C GLY A 162 -6.45 17.91 -38.88
N ASN A 163 -6.91 17.41 -37.72
CA ASN A 163 -8.24 16.77 -37.68
C ASN A 163 -9.05 17.05 -36.38
N LYS A 164 -9.42 18.31 -36.17
CA LYS A 164 -10.54 18.64 -35.26
C LYS A 164 -11.87 18.27 -35.92
N LYS A 165 -12.24 16.98 -35.88
CA LYS A 165 -13.65 16.58 -35.96
C LYS A 165 -14.18 16.32 -34.55
N LYS A 166 -15.04 17.24 -34.08
CA LYS A 166 -15.98 17.01 -32.97
C LYS A 166 -16.62 15.63 -33.17
N LYS A 167 -16.35 14.68 -32.27
CA LYS A 167 -17.12 13.43 -32.18
C LYS A 167 -18.05 13.48 -30.99
N THR A 168 -19.27 13.88 -31.33
CA THR A 168 -20.56 13.54 -30.72
C THR A 168 -20.55 12.12 -30.14
N LYS A 169 -21.18 11.94 -28.97
CA LYS A 169 -21.45 10.62 -28.38
C LYS A 169 -22.25 9.78 -29.38
N THR A 170 -21.70 8.63 -29.78
CA THR A 170 -22.49 7.56 -30.40
C THR A 170 -22.01 6.23 -29.83
N LYS A 171 -22.99 5.45 -29.36
CA LYS A 171 -22.81 4.06 -28.93
C LYS A 171 -22.49 3.25 -30.18
N GLU A 172 -21.29 2.66 -30.26
CA GLU A 172 -20.95 1.41 -30.98
C GLU A 172 -19.44 1.31 -31.17
N ASN A 173 -18.82 0.42 -30.39
CA ASN A 173 -17.82 -0.56 -30.82
C ASN A 173 -17.17 -1.17 -29.57
N GLN A 174 -17.95 -2.03 -28.93
CA GLN A 174 -17.42 -3.18 -28.21
C GLN A 174 -16.77 -4.08 -29.27
N GLU A 175 -15.44 -4.02 -29.44
CA GLU A 175 -14.63 -5.21 -29.79
C GLU A 175 -13.13 -4.94 -29.95
N ASN A 176 -12.65 -3.70 -30.03
CA ASN A 176 -11.20 -3.43 -30.23
C ASN A 176 -10.40 -3.04 -28.97
N GLN A 177 -10.88 -3.35 -27.77
CA GLN A 177 -10.14 -3.10 -26.51
C GLN A 177 -9.29 -4.28 -26.02
N LYS A 178 -9.21 -5.40 -26.75
CA LYS A 178 -8.58 -6.62 -26.25
C LYS A 178 -7.07 -6.78 -26.48
N THR A 179 -6.37 -5.89 -27.18
CA THR A 179 -4.98 -6.20 -27.63
C THR A 179 -3.90 -5.16 -27.35
N LYS A 180 -4.06 -4.24 -26.38
CA LYS A 180 -2.97 -3.26 -26.07
C LYS A 180 -2.73 -2.91 -24.61
N THR A 181 -3.09 -3.80 -23.68
CA THR A 181 -2.85 -3.62 -22.23
C THR A 181 -1.98 -4.71 -21.59
N GLU A 182 -1.30 -5.54 -22.38
CA GLU A 182 -0.50 -6.64 -21.80
C GLU A 182 0.87 -6.22 -21.29
N ASN A 183 1.42 -5.08 -21.73
CA ASN A 183 2.77 -4.68 -21.33
C ASN A 183 2.80 -3.28 -20.71
N LYS A 184 2.47 -3.20 -19.41
CA LYS A 184 2.99 -2.18 -18.46
C LYS A 184 2.51 -2.49 -17.04
N ILE A 185 3.48 -2.96 -16.23
CA ILE A 185 3.45 -3.12 -14.77
C ILE A 185 2.41 -4.14 -14.29
N LYS A 186 2.82 -5.41 -14.18
CA LYS A 186 2.12 -6.41 -13.35
C LYS A 186 2.33 -6.03 -11.88
N LEU A 187 1.51 -5.11 -11.37
CA LEU A 187 1.27 -4.96 -9.94
C LEU A 187 0.48 -6.21 -9.51
N VAL A 188 1.06 -7.04 -8.65
CA VAL A 188 0.43 -8.28 -8.12
C VAL A 188 -0.95 -8.00 -7.50
N THR A 189 -1.17 -6.76 -7.04
CA THR A 189 -2.43 -6.24 -6.51
C THR A 189 -3.42 -5.77 -7.58
N ARG A 190 -2.97 -5.35 -8.77
CA ARG A 190 -3.87 -4.79 -9.81
C ARG A 190 -4.86 -5.83 -10.30
N ASP A 191 -4.40 -7.04 -10.59
CA ASP A 191 -5.25 -8.11 -11.12
C ASP A 191 -6.23 -8.64 -10.05
N LYS A 192 -5.87 -8.58 -8.77
CA LYS A 192 -6.74 -8.97 -7.64
C LYS A 192 -7.75 -7.89 -7.26
N LEU A 193 -7.41 -6.60 -7.41
CA LEU A 193 -8.32 -5.48 -7.17
C LEU A 193 -9.49 -5.44 -8.17
N ILE A 194 -9.29 -5.91 -9.41
CA ILE A 194 -10.37 -6.00 -10.42
C ILE A 194 -11.50 -6.91 -9.93
N GLY A 195 -11.19 -8.03 -9.27
CA GLY A 195 -12.21 -8.92 -8.69
C GLY A 195 -12.95 -8.32 -7.50
N ILE A 196 -12.24 -7.64 -6.60
CA ILE A 196 -12.79 -7.06 -5.36
C ILE A 196 -13.76 -5.91 -5.64
N THR A 197 -13.46 -5.08 -6.65
CA THR A 197 -14.28 -3.89 -6.98
C THR A 197 -15.69 -4.25 -7.50
N THR A 198 -15.90 -5.50 -7.94
CA THR A 198 -17.20 -5.97 -8.44
C THR A 198 -18.17 -6.44 -7.33
N LYS A 199 -17.72 -6.57 -6.07
CA LYS A 199 -18.51 -7.18 -4.99
C LYS A 199 -18.65 -6.35 -3.70
N GLY A 200 -18.28 -5.07 -3.69
CA GLY A 200 -18.55 -4.16 -2.56
C GLY A 200 -17.31 -3.52 -1.95
N SER A 201 -17.55 -2.64 -0.97
CA SER A 201 -16.58 -1.73 -0.33
C SER A 201 -15.28 -2.44 0.11
N ILE A 202 -14.12 -1.82 -0.18
CA ILE A 202 -12.76 -2.31 0.12
C ILE A 202 -12.41 -2.16 1.62
N ASN A 203 -13.42 -2.04 2.49
CA ASN A 203 -13.17 -1.97 3.93
C ASN A 203 -12.99 -3.39 4.49
N ASN A 204 -11.83 -3.64 5.10
CA ASN A 204 -11.50 -4.75 6.01
C ASN A 204 -10.99 -6.09 5.43
N ASN A 205 -10.63 -6.19 4.15
CA ASN A 205 -10.21 -7.48 3.54
C ASN A 205 -8.77 -7.51 2.95
N TRP A 206 -7.83 -6.72 3.47
CA TRP A 206 -6.46 -6.63 2.94
C TRP A 206 -5.69 -7.96 2.95
N TYR A 207 -5.98 -8.86 3.90
CA TYR A 207 -5.38 -10.19 4.02
C TYR A 207 -5.74 -11.16 2.88
N THR A 208 -6.66 -10.79 1.98
CA THR A 208 -7.06 -11.60 0.81
C THR A 208 -6.02 -11.59 -0.31
N THR A 209 -5.02 -10.70 -0.25
CA THR A 209 -3.84 -10.76 -1.14
C THR A 209 -2.91 -11.88 -0.68
N MET A 210 -3.35 -13.11 -0.90
CA MET A 210 -2.60 -14.32 -0.54
C MET A 210 -1.44 -14.58 -1.50
N LYS A 211 -0.36 -15.17 -0.98
CA LYS A 211 0.70 -15.76 -1.78
C LYS A 211 0.11 -16.80 -2.76
N ILE A 212 0.52 -16.75 -4.03
CA ILE A 212 0.40 -17.90 -4.93
C ILE A 212 1.73 -18.64 -4.79
N ASP A 213 1.66 -19.94 -4.52
CA ASP A 213 2.80 -20.79 -4.20
C ASP A 213 3.92 -20.75 -5.24
#